data_AF-A0A4U5MA95-F1
#
_entry.id   AF-A0A4U5MA95-F1
#
_cell.length_a   1.000
_cell.length_b   1.000
_cell.length_c   1.000
_cell.angle_alpha   90.00
_cell.angle_beta   90.00
_cell.angle_gamma   90.00
#
_symmetry.space_group_name_H-M   'P 1'
#
loop_
_entity.id
_entity.type
_entity.pdbx_description
1 polymer ?
#
loop_
_entity_poly.entity_id
_entity_poly.type
_entity_poly.pdbx_seq_one_letter_code
_entity_poly.pdbx_strand_id
1 'polypeptide(L)'
;MEFTLHPLFLLQFLLLLPLLSSSVPYNPSVKYFMNCGSRTNVDDDYRTFVGDENSSTSFDVGKSKSIQNEKPLPGTSPLYHTARIYTKISSYMLDITQTGSYLVRLHFFPFSFKGTHLADALFNVSASNFSLLTDFRVPNSTTEFPVIKEFFLTIAAGNFKIYFQPAEETTFAFVNAIEAFLLPPNFFMDNSTIPPLQTKDGALRTLYRINVGGPEVNDTLWRNWVPDDDYLAFGGSGASRSFGGELHEASQGLIVQEIAPDSVYKTCKEARVDNKGASNFPNITWRFNVSKKARHLVRLHFCDFISESPGTVKFDLNISTNFSHVIDPNSGGFSEMASPFFYDFVVPSDDSGYMSFSIAPGNNSTAKVAFLNGLEIMEFVGNTIVVVPVDEHETKKHLALIIGSAGGVALVLVLILLFSFCLRLKRPKPVKAEFLYGKGREAHEDNTATGVSSDSALPLMQNMSSNTFPMDDYSDTTDTVMYPN
;
A
#
# COMPACT_ATOMS: atom_id res chain seq x y z
N MET A 1 -43.09 8.86 47.36
CA MET A 1 -41.78 9.53 47.41
C MET A 1 -41.21 9.42 46.02
N GLU A 2 -41.40 10.47 45.22
CA GLU A 2 -41.03 10.49 43.80
C GLU A 2 -39.51 10.46 43.64
N PHE A 3 -39.03 9.61 42.73
CA PHE A 3 -37.62 9.51 42.36
C PHE A 3 -37.20 10.73 41.53
N THR A 4 -36.89 11.82 42.22
CA THR A 4 -36.28 13.03 41.66
C THR A 4 -34.76 12.88 41.62
N LEU A 5 -34.27 11.98 40.76
CA LEU A 5 -32.83 11.74 40.64
C LEU A 5 -32.41 11.39 39.22
N HIS A 6 -32.76 12.23 38.23
CA HIS A 6 -32.35 11.95 36.84
C HIS A 6 -31.90 13.12 35.93
N PRO A 7 -32.11 14.42 36.20
CA PRO A 7 -31.62 15.45 35.27
C PRO A 7 -30.15 15.83 35.51
N LEU A 8 -29.69 15.90 36.77
CA LEU A 8 -28.31 16.30 37.09
C LEU A 8 -27.28 15.23 36.67
N PHE A 9 -27.62 13.95 36.88
CA PHE A 9 -26.73 12.83 36.52
C PHE A 9 -26.63 12.64 35.00
N LEU A 10 -27.72 12.88 34.25
CA LEU A 10 -27.68 12.92 32.79
C LEU A 10 -26.84 14.11 32.30
N LEU A 11 -27.00 15.29 32.91
CA LEU A 11 -26.23 16.48 32.53
C LEU A 11 -24.73 16.28 32.80
N GLN A 12 -24.38 15.62 33.92
CA GLN A 12 -23.00 15.29 34.25
C GLN A 12 -22.42 14.23 33.30
N PHE A 13 -23.23 13.26 32.86
CA PHE A 13 -22.86 12.28 31.83
C PHE A 13 -22.69 12.95 30.44
N LEU A 14 -23.59 13.86 30.07
CA LEU A 14 -23.53 14.67 28.83
C LEU A 14 -22.38 15.69 28.82
N LEU A 15 -21.95 16.18 29.98
CA LEU A 15 -20.77 17.05 30.15
C LEU A 15 -19.45 16.26 30.23
N LEU A 16 -19.50 14.94 30.43
CA LEU A 16 -18.36 14.01 30.38
C LEU A 16 -18.15 13.40 28.97
N LEU A 17 -19.17 13.43 28.11
CA LEU A 17 -19.08 13.00 26.71
C LEU A 17 -18.00 13.72 25.86
N PRO A 18 -17.65 15.01 26.08
CA PRO A 18 -16.56 15.66 25.34
C PRO A 18 -15.16 15.41 25.94
N LEU A 19 -15.04 14.66 27.05
CA LEU A 19 -13.74 14.22 27.58
C LEU A 19 -13.26 12.88 27.00
N LEU A 20 -14.08 12.20 26.20
CA LEU A 20 -13.55 11.22 25.27
C LEU A 20 -12.83 12.02 24.18
N SER A 21 -11.52 12.18 24.36
CA SER A 21 -10.63 12.66 23.30
C SER A 21 -10.70 11.64 22.16
N SER A 22 -11.70 11.78 21.28
CA SER A 22 -11.74 11.01 20.05
C SER A 22 -10.64 11.57 19.18
N SER A 23 -9.50 10.88 19.10
CA SER A 23 -8.51 11.18 18.08
C SER A 23 -9.21 11.14 16.73
N VAL A 24 -9.11 12.21 15.96
CA VAL A 24 -9.65 12.23 14.61
C VAL A 24 -8.86 11.19 13.81
N PRO A 25 -9.52 10.21 13.18
CA PRO A 25 -8.83 9.21 12.37
C PRO A 25 -8.02 9.88 11.28
N TYR A 26 -6.89 9.27 10.93
CA TYR A 26 -6.07 9.77 9.83
C TYR A 26 -6.88 9.71 8.53
N ASN A 27 -6.81 10.77 7.74
CA ASN A 27 -7.47 10.83 6.44
C ASN A 27 -6.41 10.89 5.33
N PRO A 28 -6.06 9.74 4.72
CA PRO A 28 -5.05 9.68 3.68
C PRO A 28 -5.44 10.54 2.47
N SER A 29 -4.47 11.27 1.90
CA SER A 29 -4.67 12.02 0.64
C SER A 29 -4.96 11.10 -0.55
N VAL A 30 -4.44 9.88 -0.52
CA VAL A 30 -4.66 8.82 -1.51
C VAL A 30 -5.10 7.56 -0.79
N LYS A 31 -6.29 7.04 -1.14
CA LYS A 31 -6.88 5.83 -0.53
C LYS A 31 -7.76 5.05 -1.50
N TYR A 32 -7.69 3.74 -1.39
CA TYR A 32 -8.51 2.77 -2.09
C TYR A 32 -9.00 1.75 -1.06
N PHE A 33 -10.29 1.78 -0.77
CA PHE A 33 -10.96 0.81 0.08
C PHE A 33 -11.97 0.07 -0.79
N MET A 34 -11.75 -1.22 -1.02
CA MET A 34 -12.51 -2.01 -1.99
C MET A 34 -13.26 -3.14 -1.31
N ASN A 35 -14.58 -3.17 -1.51
CA ASN A 35 -15.46 -4.26 -1.11
C ASN A 35 -15.54 -5.27 -2.26
N CYS A 36 -14.85 -6.40 -2.11
CA CYS A 36 -14.56 -7.30 -3.22
C CYS A 36 -15.74 -8.22 -3.53
N GLY A 37 -16.12 -8.30 -4.80
CA GLY A 37 -17.27 -9.06 -5.28
C GLY A 37 -18.62 -8.43 -4.95
N SER A 38 -18.65 -7.12 -4.69
CA SER A 38 -19.85 -6.39 -4.27
C SER A 38 -20.24 -5.28 -5.24
N ARG A 39 -21.55 -5.04 -5.37
CA ARG A 39 -22.13 -3.89 -6.09
C ARG A 39 -22.38 -2.68 -5.22
N THR A 40 -22.27 -2.83 -3.91
CA THR A 40 -22.67 -1.82 -2.94
C THR A 40 -21.50 -1.42 -2.07
N ASN A 41 -21.46 -0.14 -1.74
CA ASN A 41 -20.51 0.37 -0.77
C ASN A 41 -20.88 -0.11 0.63
N VAL A 42 -19.88 -0.25 1.49
CA VAL A 42 -20.04 -0.57 2.90
C VAL A 42 -19.28 0.48 3.70
N ASP A 43 -19.97 1.13 4.62
CA ASP A 43 -19.34 2.01 5.60
C ASP A 43 -18.91 1.17 6.80
N ASP A 44 -17.64 1.30 7.16
CA ASP A 44 -17.00 0.62 8.28
C ASP A 44 -16.23 1.68 9.09
N ASP A 45 -16.86 2.13 10.17
CA ASP A 45 -16.48 3.30 10.95
C ASP A 45 -16.26 4.56 10.07
N TYR A 46 -15.00 4.94 9.88
CA TYR A 46 -14.59 6.14 9.14
C TYR A 46 -14.13 5.83 7.71
N ARG A 47 -14.35 4.59 7.24
CA ARG A 47 -13.94 4.12 5.92
C ARG A 47 -15.17 3.72 5.11
N THR A 48 -15.25 4.19 3.88
CA THR A 48 -16.23 3.71 2.91
C THR A 48 -15.53 2.78 1.93
N PHE A 49 -15.83 1.48 2.01
CA PHE A 49 -15.36 0.48 1.07
C PHE A 49 -16.26 0.47 -0.17
N VAL A 50 -15.68 0.75 -1.33
CA VAL A 50 -16.38 0.85 -2.61
C VAL A 50 -16.56 -0.52 -3.24
N GLY A 51 -17.79 -0.85 -3.68
CA GLY A 51 -18.07 -2.10 -4.38
C GLY A 51 -17.34 -2.18 -5.73
N ASP A 52 -16.58 -3.25 -5.94
CA ASP A 52 -15.69 -3.42 -7.10
C ASP A 52 -16.34 -4.07 -8.33
N GLU A 53 -17.64 -4.40 -8.30
CA GLU A 53 -18.40 -4.83 -9.49
C GLU A 53 -18.78 -3.68 -10.40
N ASN A 54 -18.91 -2.47 -9.85
CA ASN A 54 -19.18 -1.28 -10.63
C ASN A 54 -17.86 -0.69 -11.11
N SER A 55 -17.83 -0.18 -12.34
CA SER A 55 -16.64 0.49 -12.88
C SER A 55 -16.27 1.68 -11.99
N SER A 56 -15.10 1.61 -11.35
CA SER A 56 -14.46 2.75 -10.72
C SER A 56 -13.53 3.43 -11.73
N THR A 57 -13.33 4.73 -11.60
CA THR A 57 -12.32 5.49 -12.35
C THR A 57 -10.94 5.42 -11.70
N SER A 58 -10.84 4.88 -10.49
CA SER A 58 -9.60 4.87 -9.70
C SER A 58 -8.93 3.50 -9.57
N PHE A 59 -9.64 2.43 -9.95
CA PHE A 59 -9.10 1.08 -9.99
C PHE A 59 -9.83 0.22 -11.02
N ASP A 60 -9.12 -0.78 -11.53
CA ASP A 60 -9.64 -1.80 -12.44
C ASP A 60 -9.45 -3.20 -11.84
N VAL A 61 -10.34 -4.11 -12.22
CA VAL A 61 -10.32 -5.50 -11.75
C VAL A 61 -10.22 -6.45 -12.94
N GLY A 62 -9.16 -7.24 -12.95
CA GLY A 62 -8.92 -8.23 -13.99
C GLY A 62 -9.97 -9.35 -14.00
N LYS A 63 -9.79 -10.30 -14.93
CA LYS A 63 -10.73 -11.44 -15.12
C LYS A 63 -10.94 -12.21 -13.81
N SER A 64 -12.18 -12.25 -13.35
CA SER A 64 -12.56 -12.85 -12.06
C SER A 64 -14.06 -13.19 -12.03
N LYS A 65 -14.52 -13.74 -10.91
CA LYS A 65 -15.94 -13.93 -10.59
C LYS A 65 -16.25 -13.34 -9.22
N SER A 66 -17.37 -12.66 -9.10
CA SER A 66 -17.91 -12.29 -7.79
C SER A 66 -18.75 -13.42 -7.22
N ILE A 67 -18.67 -13.61 -5.91
CA ILE A 67 -19.51 -14.55 -5.18
C ILE A 67 -20.05 -13.89 -3.91
N GLN A 68 -21.21 -14.38 -3.47
CA GLN A 68 -21.89 -13.91 -2.29
C GLN A 68 -22.12 -15.08 -1.34
N ASN A 69 -21.93 -14.83 -0.04
CA ASN A 69 -22.30 -15.73 1.02
C ASN A 69 -23.82 -15.72 1.18
N GLU A 70 -24.47 -16.84 0.87
CA GLU A 70 -25.93 -16.98 0.97
C GLU A 70 -26.42 -17.09 2.43
N LYS A 71 -25.52 -17.42 3.37
CA LYS A 71 -25.83 -17.63 4.78
C LYS A 71 -24.74 -17.02 5.68
N PRO A 72 -24.60 -15.68 5.70
CA PRO A 72 -23.64 -15.02 6.56
C PRO A 72 -23.94 -15.29 8.04
N LEU A 73 -22.89 -15.46 8.85
CA LEU A 73 -23.04 -15.64 10.30
C LEU A 73 -23.54 -14.33 10.93
N PRO A 74 -24.44 -14.39 11.92
CA PRO A 74 -24.89 -13.19 12.64
C PRO A 74 -23.71 -12.40 13.21
N GLY A 75 -23.73 -11.08 13.05
CA GLY A 75 -22.65 -10.19 13.53
C GLY A 75 -21.45 -10.05 12.59
N THR A 76 -21.43 -10.79 11.47
CA THR A 76 -20.39 -10.60 10.44
C THR A 76 -20.59 -9.25 9.73
N SER A 77 -19.51 -8.49 9.56
CA SER A 77 -19.56 -7.25 8.77
C SER A 77 -20.00 -7.52 7.33
N PRO A 78 -20.85 -6.67 6.73
CA PRO A 78 -21.22 -6.78 5.31
C PRO A 78 -20.04 -6.83 4.35
N LEU A 79 -18.87 -6.29 4.76
CA LEU A 79 -17.61 -6.35 4.02
C LEU A 79 -17.14 -7.79 3.75
N TYR A 80 -17.58 -8.76 4.56
CA TYR A 80 -17.21 -10.17 4.46
C TYR A 80 -18.32 -11.05 3.90
N HIS A 81 -19.42 -10.45 3.42
CA HIS A 81 -20.52 -11.19 2.79
C HIS A 81 -20.25 -11.54 1.33
N THR A 82 -19.25 -10.93 0.71
CA THR A 82 -18.86 -11.17 -0.67
C THR A 82 -17.38 -11.48 -0.76
N ALA A 83 -16.98 -12.08 -1.88
CA ALA A 83 -15.59 -12.23 -2.25
C ALA A 83 -15.44 -12.18 -3.76
N ARG A 84 -14.27 -11.78 -4.22
CA ARG A 84 -13.85 -11.98 -5.60
C ARG A 84 -13.00 -13.24 -5.71
N ILE A 85 -13.29 -14.08 -6.70
CA ILE A 85 -12.58 -15.32 -7.02
C ILE A 85 -11.80 -15.16 -8.32
N TYR A 86 -10.55 -15.63 -8.29
CA TYR A 86 -9.67 -15.76 -9.44
C TYR A 86 -9.41 -17.24 -9.72
N THR A 87 -9.69 -17.72 -10.93
CA THR A 87 -9.39 -19.11 -11.35
C THR A 87 -8.19 -19.21 -12.29
N LYS A 88 -7.58 -18.06 -12.59
CA LYS A 88 -6.35 -17.87 -13.36
C LYS A 88 -5.63 -16.67 -12.75
N ILE A 89 -4.34 -16.54 -13.06
CA ILE A 89 -3.57 -15.35 -12.65
C ILE A 89 -4.26 -14.10 -13.19
N SER A 90 -4.52 -13.15 -12.28
CA SER A 90 -5.24 -11.91 -12.55
C SER A 90 -4.89 -10.90 -11.47
N SER A 91 -5.30 -9.64 -11.63
CA SER A 91 -4.90 -8.57 -10.72
C SER A 91 -6.00 -7.54 -10.46
N TYR A 92 -5.93 -6.90 -9.29
CA TYR A 92 -6.43 -5.54 -9.14
C TYR A 92 -5.37 -4.56 -9.62
N MET A 93 -5.78 -3.49 -10.30
CA MET A 93 -4.92 -2.39 -10.72
C MET A 93 -5.42 -1.10 -10.10
N LEU A 94 -4.58 -0.41 -9.33
CA LEU A 94 -4.88 0.87 -8.70
C LEU A 94 -4.16 1.99 -9.43
N ASP A 95 -4.86 3.08 -9.70
CA ASP A 95 -4.30 4.26 -10.36
C ASP A 95 -3.69 5.21 -9.31
N ILE A 96 -2.44 4.97 -8.93
CA ILE A 96 -1.73 5.68 -7.87
C ILE A 96 -1.36 7.10 -8.31
N THR A 97 -1.87 8.10 -7.61
CA THR A 97 -1.65 9.52 -7.95
C THR A 97 -0.40 10.13 -7.31
N GLN A 98 0.15 9.50 -6.27
CA GLN A 98 1.28 10.02 -5.49
C GLN A 98 2.29 8.92 -5.17
N THR A 99 3.58 9.15 -5.41
CA THR A 99 4.63 8.24 -4.94
C THR A 99 4.81 8.35 -3.44
N GLY A 100 4.92 7.23 -2.72
CA GLY A 100 5.20 7.23 -1.29
C GLY A 100 5.13 5.85 -0.64
N SER A 101 5.11 5.82 0.69
CA SER A 101 4.90 4.60 1.47
C SER A 101 3.41 4.37 1.67
N TYR A 102 2.94 3.17 1.34
CA TYR A 102 1.55 2.77 1.43
C TYR A 102 1.37 1.64 2.42
N LEU A 103 0.25 1.66 3.14
CA LEU A 103 -0.26 0.49 3.83
C LEU A 103 -1.24 -0.23 2.91
N VAL A 104 -0.99 -1.51 2.67
CA VAL A 104 -1.85 -2.41 1.90
C VAL A 104 -2.36 -3.52 2.81
N ARG A 105 -3.67 -3.66 2.94
CA ARG A 105 -4.32 -4.75 3.69
C ARG A 105 -5.15 -5.62 2.77
N LEU A 106 -5.02 -6.93 2.96
CA LEU A 106 -5.80 -7.95 2.25
C LEU A 106 -6.64 -8.71 3.27
N HIS A 107 -7.96 -8.73 3.07
CA HIS A 107 -8.89 -9.35 4.00
C HIS A 107 -9.40 -10.66 3.43
N PHE A 108 -9.32 -11.70 4.24
CA PHE A 108 -9.78 -13.05 3.90
C PHE A 108 -10.76 -13.54 4.96
N PHE A 109 -12.00 -13.78 4.55
CA PHE A 109 -13.07 -14.36 5.34
C PHE A 109 -13.66 -15.51 4.53
N PRO A 110 -13.28 -16.76 4.84
CA PRO A 110 -13.72 -17.91 4.07
C PRO A 110 -15.19 -18.25 4.40
N PHE A 111 -15.95 -18.57 3.37
CA PHE A 111 -17.31 -19.10 3.49
C PHE A 111 -17.56 -20.17 2.42
N SER A 112 -18.70 -20.85 2.49
CA SER A 112 -19.08 -21.86 1.50
C SER A 112 -19.93 -21.26 0.37
N PHE A 113 -19.61 -21.59 -0.88
CA PHE A 113 -20.38 -21.19 -2.05
C PHE A 113 -20.54 -22.37 -3.02
N LYS A 114 -21.79 -22.79 -3.28
CA LYS A 114 -22.13 -23.87 -4.23
C LYS A 114 -21.30 -25.17 -4.06
N GLY A 115 -20.99 -25.53 -2.82
CA GLY A 115 -20.21 -26.72 -2.48
C GLY A 115 -18.68 -26.52 -2.46
N THR A 116 -18.18 -25.35 -2.84
CA THR A 116 -16.77 -24.96 -2.68
C THR A 116 -16.57 -24.23 -1.35
N HIS A 117 -15.59 -24.64 -0.56
CA HIS A 117 -15.23 -23.97 0.68
C HIS A 117 -14.03 -23.05 0.45
N LEU A 118 -14.15 -21.75 0.70
CA LEU A 118 -13.08 -20.80 0.38
C LEU A 118 -11.79 -21.04 1.18
N ALA A 119 -11.86 -21.67 2.37
CA ALA A 119 -10.65 -22.01 3.11
C ALA A 119 -9.78 -23.09 2.42
N ASP A 120 -10.31 -23.78 1.40
CA ASP A 120 -9.55 -24.77 0.62
C ASP A 120 -8.59 -24.09 -0.37
N ALA A 121 -8.68 -22.77 -0.56
CA ALA A 121 -7.84 -22.03 -1.49
C ALA A 121 -6.36 -22.10 -1.08
N LEU A 122 -5.51 -22.47 -2.03
CA LEU A 122 -4.06 -22.30 -1.99
C LEU A 122 -3.66 -21.33 -3.10
N PHE A 123 -3.00 -20.23 -2.75
CA PHE A 123 -2.63 -19.22 -3.73
C PHE A 123 -1.47 -18.33 -3.27
N ASN A 124 -0.88 -17.65 -4.25
CA ASN A 124 0.13 -16.62 -4.04
C ASN A 124 -0.48 -15.24 -4.28
N VAL A 125 0.06 -14.24 -3.59
CA VAL A 125 -0.22 -12.83 -3.86
C VAL A 125 1.08 -12.09 -4.09
N SER A 126 1.16 -11.29 -5.14
CA SER A 126 2.35 -10.49 -5.45
C SER A 126 1.99 -9.07 -5.86
N ALA A 127 2.88 -8.12 -5.54
CA ALA A 127 2.76 -6.72 -5.95
C ALA A 127 4.17 -6.09 -6.02
N SER A 128 4.37 -5.10 -6.87
CA SER A 128 5.69 -4.47 -7.08
C SER A 128 6.84 -5.46 -7.34
N ASN A 129 6.56 -6.56 -8.04
CA ASN A 129 7.48 -7.69 -8.29
C ASN A 129 7.87 -8.52 -7.05
N PHE A 130 7.31 -8.22 -5.88
CA PHE A 130 7.54 -8.96 -4.64
C PHE A 130 6.43 -9.98 -4.41
N SER A 131 6.80 -11.17 -3.93
CA SER A 131 5.85 -12.13 -3.37
C SER A 131 5.42 -11.67 -1.96
N LEU A 132 4.17 -11.21 -1.81
CA LEU A 132 3.59 -10.79 -0.53
C LEU A 132 3.11 -11.99 0.28
N LEU A 133 2.48 -12.95 -0.40
CA LEU A 133 2.00 -14.20 0.17
C LEU A 133 2.42 -15.36 -0.73
N THR A 134 3.00 -16.40 -0.14
CA THR A 134 3.46 -17.61 -0.82
C THR A 134 2.81 -18.82 -0.18
N ASP A 135 2.28 -19.72 -1.00
CA ASP A 135 1.56 -20.93 -0.60
C ASP A 135 0.51 -20.66 0.48
N PHE A 136 -0.19 -19.51 0.35
CA PHE A 136 -1.08 -19.03 1.39
C PHE A 136 -2.36 -19.84 1.44
N ARG A 137 -2.69 -20.27 2.64
CA ARG A 137 -3.97 -20.87 3.02
C ARG A 137 -4.56 -20.07 4.16
N VAL A 138 -5.86 -19.87 4.12
CA VAL A 138 -6.58 -19.26 5.23
C VAL A 138 -6.75 -20.31 6.33
N PRO A 139 -6.29 -20.05 7.57
CA PRO A 139 -6.49 -20.98 8.69
C PRO A 139 -7.97 -21.34 8.87
N ASN A 140 -8.25 -22.62 9.08
CA ASN A 140 -9.60 -23.10 9.32
C ASN A 140 -9.97 -23.00 10.82
N SER A 141 -9.86 -21.80 11.38
CA SER A 141 -10.17 -21.50 12.79
C SER A 141 -11.32 -20.50 12.87
N THR A 142 -12.39 -20.84 13.59
CA THR A 142 -13.59 -20.01 13.68
C THR A 142 -13.41 -18.75 14.54
N THR A 143 -12.30 -18.59 15.25
CA THR A 143 -12.09 -17.48 16.21
C THR A 143 -11.17 -16.36 15.70
N GLU A 144 -10.54 -16.53 14.55
CA GLU A 144 -9.52 -15.58 14.02
C GLU A 144 -9.95 -14.93 12.70
N PHE A 145 -11.26 -14.86 12.44
CA PHE A 145 -11.78 -14.20 11.25
C PHE A 145 -12.25 -12.77 11.55
N PRO A 146 -12.05 -11.83 10.61
CA PRO A 146 -11.36 -11.98 9.32
C PRO A 146 -9.84 -12.13 9.49
N VAL A 147 -9.19 -12.86 8.58
CA VAL A 147 -7.72 -12.87 8.50
C VAL A 147 -7.29 -11.67 7.67
N ILE A 148 -6.63 -10.72 8.32
CA ILE A 148 -6.10 -9.51 7.67
C ILE A 148 -4.59 -9.64 7.53
N LYS A 149 -4.08 -9.49 6.30
CA LYS A 149 -2.64 -9.43 6.01
C LYS A 149 -2.26 -8.01 5.67
N GLU A 150 -1.39 -7.42 6.48
CA GLU A 150 -0.96 -6.03 6.40
C GLU A 150 0.48 -5.93 5.88
N PHE A 151 0.68 -5.07 4.88
CA PHE A 151 1.96 -4.87 4.21
C PHE A 151 2.26 -3.38 4.05
N PHE A 152 3.50 -2.98 4.31
CA PHE A 152 4.02 -1.67 3.95
C PHE A 152 4.83 -1.79 2.66
N LEU A 153 4.53 -0.94 1.67
CA LEU A 153 5.21 -0.90 0.39
C LEU A 153 5.56 0.53 -0.01
N THR A 154 6.71 0.72 -0.65
CA THR A 154 6.99 1.94 -1.40
C THR A 154 6.40 1.79 -2.80
N ILE A 155 5.42 2.62 -3.14
CA ILE A 155 4.67 2.56 -4.40
C ILE A 155 4.90 3.86 -5.17
N ALA A 156 5.28 3.73 -6.44
CA ALA A 156 5.42 4.86 -7.35
C ALA A 156 4.05 5.25 -7.95
N ALA A 157 3.89 6.53 -8.28
CA ALA A 157 2.74 7.00 -9.05
C ALA A 157 2.62 6.24 -10.39
N GLY A 158 1.38 5.98 -10.80
CA GLY A 158 1.04 5.14 -11.96
C GLY A 158 0.27 3.89 -11.55
N ASN A 159 0.35 2.84 -12.39
CA ASN A 159 -0.47 1.65 -12.22
C ASN A 159 0.18 0.69 -11.22
N PHE A 160 -0.40 0.54 -10.05
CA PHE A 160 0.02 -0.46 -9.06
C PHE A 160 -0.86 -1.70 -9.17
N LYS A 161 -0.25 -2.87 -9.41
CA LYS A 161 -0.97 -4.14 -9.58
C LYS A 161 -0.75 -5.08 -8.41
N ILE A 162 -1.84 -5.65 -7.90
CA ILE A 162 -1.87 -6.73 -6.91
C ILE A 162 -2.35 -8.00 -7.63
N TYR A 163 -1.45 -8.95 -7.85
CA TYR A 163 -1.73 -10.20 -8.56
C TYR A 163 -2.15 -11.30 -7.59
N PHE A 164 -3.19 -12.02 -7.96
CA PHE A 164 -3.66 -13.23 -7.29
C PHE A 164 -3.40 -14.43 -8.21
N GLN A 165 -2.60 -15.38 -7.73
CA GLN A 165 -2.20 -16.56 -8.48
C GLN A 165 -2.67 -17.83 -7.76
N PRO A 166 -3.76 -18.46 -8.23
CA PRO A 166 -4.18 -19.77 -7.74
C PRO A 166 -3.11 -20.84 -7.95
N ALA A 167 -2.97 -21.75 -6.99
CA ALA A 167 -2.21 -22.99 -7.21
C ALA A 167 -2.96 -23.93 -8.16
N GLU A 168 -2.23 -24.77 -8.89
CA GLU A 168 -2.81 -25.75 -9.81
C GLU A 168 -3.70 -26.77 -9.09
N GLU A 169 -3.38 -27.11 -7.85
CA GLU A 169 -4.09 -28.09 -7.03
C GLU A 169 -5.51 -27.62 -6.64
N THR A 170 -5.65 -26.37 -6.19
CA THR A 170 -6.90 -25.84 -5.66
C THR A 170 -7.66 -25.03 -6.70
N THR A 171 -6.99 -24.55 -7.76
CA THR A 171 -7.55 -23.88 -8.95
C THR A 171 -8.22 -22.52 -8.72
N PHE A 172 -8.26 -22.01 -7.48
CA PHE A 172 -8.76 -20.67 -7.19
C PHE A 172 -8.03 -19.94 -6.06
N ALA A 173 -8.09 -18.61 -6.13
CA ALA A 173 -7.70 -17.64 -5.12
C ALA A 173 -8.90 -16.72 -4.82
N PHE A 174 -8.94 -16.10 -3.64
CA PHE A 174 -10.02 -15.18 -3.31
C PHE A 174 -9.56 -14.02 -2.42
N VAL A 175 -10.36 -12.96 -2.37
CA VAL A 175 -10.20 -11.82 -1.46
C VAL A 175 -11.57 -11.19 -1.19
N ASN A 176 -11.80 -10.75 0.06
CA ASN A 176 -13.07 -10.14 0.49
C ASN A 176 -12.99 -8.62 0.53
N ALA A 177 -11.85 -8.07 0.94
CA ALA A 177 -11.60 -6.64 0.91
C ALA A 177 -10.12 -6.33 0.69
N ILE A 178 -9.86 -5.16 0.11
CA ILE A 178 -8.51 -4.62 -0.05
C ILE A 178 -8.53 -3.18 0.44
N GLU A 179 -7.55 -2.85 1.26
CA GLU A 179 -7.21 -1.47 1.60
C GLU A 179 -5.84 -1.14 1.00
N ALA A 180 -5.70 0.04 0.40
CA ALA A 180 -4.42 0.61 0.00
C ALA A 180 -4.47 2.11 0.21
N PHE A 181 -3.62 2.66 1.07
CA PHE A 181 -3.62 4.10 1.33
C PHE A 181 -2.25 4.64 1.68
N LEU A 182 -2.03 5.91 1.33
CA LEU A 182 -0.76 6.60 1.55
C LEU A 182 -0.57 6.88 3.03
N LEU A 183 0.58 6.49 3.56
CA LEU A 183 0.97 6.74 4.94
C LEU A 183 1.38 8.19 5.15
N PRO A 184 1.35 8.66 6.40
CA PRO A 184 1.91 9.95 6.77
C PRO A 184 3.37 10.10 6.30
N PRO A 185 3.81 11.33 5.98
CA PRO A 185 5.22 11.60 5.71
C PRO A 185 6.12 11.13 6.85
N ASN A 186 7.33 10.67 6.54
CA ASN A 186 8.32 10.21 7.53
C ASN A 186 7.85 9.03 8.41
N PHE A 187 6.82 8.28 8.00
CA PHE A 187 6.38 7.08 8.72
C PHE A 187 7.51 6.05 8.88
N PHE A 188 8.37 5.92 7.87
CA PHE A 188 9.66 5.23 7.96
C PHE A 188 10.79 6.26 7.83
N MET A 189 11.74 6.21 8.75
CA MET A 189 12.92 7.06 8.73
C MET A 189 14.13 6.27 8.27
N ASP A 190 14.23 6.04 6.95
CA ASP A 190 15.20 5.10 6.38
C ASP A 190 16.66 5.34 6.84
N ASN A 191 17.06 6.61 6.99
CA ASN A 191 18.41 6.99 7.42
C ASN A 191 18.64 6.87 8.94
N SER A 192 17.57 6.85 9.73
CA SER A 192 17.62 6.73 11.21
C SER A 192 17.48 5.28 11.66
N THR A 193 17.10 4.37 10.76
CA THR A 193 17.06 2.93 11.03
C THR A 193 18.48 2.36 11.11
N ILE A 194 18.70 1.39 12.00
CA ILE A 194 20.02 0.78 12.21
C ILE A 194 19.95 -0.73 11.90
N PRO A 195 20.67 -1.22 10.86
CA PRO A 195 21.25 -0.46 9.75
C PRO A 195 20.17 0.24 8.89
N PRO A 196 20.55 1.19 8.00
CA PRO A 196 19.59 1.96 7.20
C PRO A 196 18.58 1.09 6.45
N LEU A 197 17.33 1.52 6.47
CA LEU A 197 16.23 0.78 5.87
C LEU A 197 16.29 0.90 4.35
N GLN A 198 16.25 -0.25 3.66
CA GLN A 198 16.18 -0.31 2.20
C GLN A 198 14.76 -0.72 1.79
N THR A 199 13.77 0.14 2.09
CA THR A 199 12.34 -0.13 1.81
C THR A 199 12.05 -0.36 0.33
N LYS A 200 12.90 0.14 -0.57
CA LYS A 200 12.76 -0.02 -2.02
C LYS A 200 12.95 -1.46 -2.51
N ASP A 201 13.56 -2.31 -1.70
CA ASP A 201 13.97 -3.67 -2.09
C ASP A 201 12.98 -4.76 -1.66
N GLY A 202 11.83 -4.39 -1.08
CA GLY A 202 10.84 -5.37 -0.64
C GLY A 202 9.57 -4.75 -0.07
N ALA A 203 8.75 -5.60 0.54
CA ALA A 203 7.60 -5.20 1.35
C ALA A 203 7.83 -5.62 2.80
N LEU A 204 7.26 -4.88 3.76
CA LEU A 204 7.28 -5.23 5.17
C LEU A 204 5.93 -5.78 5.57
N ARG A 205 5.86 -7.04 5.98
CA ARG A 205 4.64 -7.68 6.48
C ARG A 205 4.58 -7.54 8.00
N THR A 206 3.51 -6.96 8.53
CA THR A 206 3.31 -6.90 9.98
C THR A 206 3.12 -8.30 10.56
N LEU A 207 3.89 -8.65 11.59
CA LEU A 207 3.72 -9.86 12.38
C LEU A 207 3.06 -9.57 13.74
N TYR A 208 3.55 -8.54 14.43
CA TYR A 208 3.11 -8.19 15.78
C TYR A 208 3.06 -6.68 15.96
N ARG A 209 2.11 -6.24 16.79
CA ARG A 209 1.92 -4.86 17.21
C ARG A 209 1.40 -4.85 18.64
N ILE A 210 2.23 -4.42 19.57
CA ILE A 210 2.08 -4.70 20.99
C ILE A 210 1.99 -3.40 21.77
N ASN A 211 0.94 -3.26 22.57
CA ASN A 211 0.79 -2.23 23.60
C ASN A 211 1.33 -2.77 24.93
N VAL A 212 2.51 -2.31 25.35
CA VAL A 212 3.22 -2.91 26.49
C VAL A 212 2.69 -2.31 27.79
N GLY A 213 2.20 -3.20 28.67
CA GLY A 213 1.60 -2.81 29.95
C GLY A 213 0.22 -2.16 29.82
N GLY A 214 -0.34 -2.09 28.61
CA GLY A 214 -1.63 -1.47 28.31
C GLY A 214 -2.65 -2.45 27.74
N PRO A 215 -3.92 -2.02 27.62
CA PRO A 215 -4.99 -2.82 27.03
C PRO A 215 -4.92 -2.84 25.50
N GLU A 216 -5.76 -3.69 24.89
CA GLU A 216 -5.98 -3.67 23.45
C GLU A 216 -6.51 -2.29 22.99
N VAL A 217 -5.97 -1.75 21.89
CA VAL A 217 -6.36 -0.44 21.37
C VAL A 217 -6.20 -0.35 19.85
N ASN A 218 -7.14 0.33 19.19
CA ASN A 218 -7.06 0.68 17.78
C ASN A 218 -6.56 2.10 17.60
N ASP A 219 -5.77 2.34 16.55
CA ASP A 219 -5.23 3.67 16.26
C ASP A 219 -5.84 4.36 15.04
N THR A 220 -5.33 5.54 14.73
CA THR A 220 -5.79 6.42 13.65
C THR A 220 -5.59 5.83 12.25
N LEU A 221 -4.74 4.81 12.09
CA LEU A 221 -4.52 4.05 10.86
C LEU A 221 -5.29 2.71 10.87
N TRP A 222 -6.25 2.55 11.78
CA TRP A 222 -7.03 1.33 12.01
C TRP A 222 -6.14 0.11 12.27
N ARG A 223 -4.97 0.30 12.88
CA ARG A 223 -4.10 -0.79 13.32
C ARG A 223 -4.50 -1.21 14.73
N ASN A 224 -4.54 -2.52 14.97
CA ASN A 224 -4.81 -3.09 16.28
C ASN A 224 -3.51 -3.31 17.06
N TRP A 225 -3.46 -2.83 18.30
CA TRP A 225 -2.37 -3.02 19.25
C TRP A 225 -2.85 -3.95 20.36
N VAL A 226 -2.19 -5.10 20.53
CA VAL A 226 -2.59 -6.11 21.52
C VAL A 226 -1.73 -6.06 22.79
N PRO A 227 -2.22 -6.49 23.96
CA PRO A 227 -1.42 -6.55 25.19
C PRO A 227 -0.19 -7.46 25.06
N ASP A 228 0.83 -7.19 25.87
CA ASP A 228 2.12 -7.91 25.81
C ASP A 228 2.17 -9.21 26.65
N ASP A 229 1.19 -9.44 27.53
CA ASP A 229 1.23 -10.49 28.56
C ASP A 229 1.47 -11.90 28.00
N ASP A 230 0.85 -12.23 26.87
CA ASP A 230 0.97 -13.55 26.22
C ASP A 230 2.37 -13.78 25.60
N TYR A 231 3.20 -12.74 25.50
CA TYR A 231 4.51 -12.77 24.88
C TYR A 231 5.66 -12.71 25.89
N LEU A 232 5.37 -12.57 27.18
CA LEU A 232 6.39 -12.58 28.21
C LEU A 232 7.06 -13.96 28.31
N ALA A 233 8.40 -13.98 28.33
CA ALA A 233 9.15 -15.20 28.55
C ALA A 233 8.90 -15.73 29.98
N PHE A 234 8.94 -17.07 30.14
CA PHE A 234 8.58 -17.76 31.38
C PHE A 234 9.32 -17.19 32.60
N GLY A 235 8.57 -16.69 33.59
CA GLY A 235 9.11 -16.07 34.81
C GLY A 235 9.39 -14.57 34.72
N GLY A 236 9.22 -13.95 33.55
CA GLY A 236 9.26 -12.50 33.39
C GLY A 236 7.98 -11.87 33.92
N SER A 237 8.05 -11.22 35.07
CA SER A 237 7.03 -10.27 35.51
C SER A 237 7.66 -8.90 35.47
N GLY A 238 7.00 -7.94 34.82
CA GLY A 238 7.37 -6.53 34.86
C GLY A 238 6.23 -5.78 35.53
N ALA A 239 6.53 -4.72 36.27
CA ALA A 239 5.47 -3.87 36.81
C ALA A 239 4.87 -3.03 35.68
N SER A 240 3.58 -3.19 35.40
CA SER A 240 2.87 -2.29 34.50
C SER A 240 2.71 -0.93 35.16
N ARG A 241 3.02 0.14 34.42
CA ARG A 241 2.88 1.53 34.85
C ARG A 241 2.03 2.28 33.85
N SER A 242 1.27 3.25 34.33
CA SER A 242 0.43 4.10 33.51
C SER A 242 0.66 5.57 33.84
N PHE A 243 0.47 6.42 32.83
CA PHE A 243 0.63 7.86 32.91
C PHE A 243 -0.70 8.57 32.65
N GLY A 244 -1.19 9.32 33.64
CA GLY A 244 -2.44 10.07 33.55
C GLY A 244 -2.29 11.49 33.00
N GLY A 245 -1.06 11.95 32.74
CA GLY A 245 -0.79 13.29 32.24
C GLY A 245 -0.97 13.45 30.73
N GLU A 246 -0.72 14.66 30.25
CA GLU A 246 -0.58 14.97 28.83
C GLU A 246 0.84 14.64 28.38
N LEU A 247 0.97 14.09 27.17
CA LEU A 247 2.27 13.84 26.57
C LEU A 247 2.82 15.16 26.04
N HIS A 248 4.13 15.33 26.18
CA HIS A 248 4.84 16.44 25.57
C HIS A 248 5.05 16.18 24.08
N GLU A 249 5.42 17.24 23.34
CA GLU A 249 5.77 17.14 21.94
C GLU A 249 6.90 16.12 21.72
N ALA A 250 6.80 15.35 20.64
CA ALA A 250 7.79 14.32 20.38
C ALA A 250 9.18 14.91 20.09
N SER A 251 10.20 14.29 20.66
CA SER A 251 11.60 14.75 20.56
C SER A 251 12.18 14.71 19.13
N GLN A 252 11.50 14.05 18.19
CA GLN A 252 11.94 13.85 16.80
C GLN A 252 11.29 14.83 15.80
N GLY A 253 10.51 15.83 16.25
CA GLY A 253 9.77 16.73 15.35
C GLY A 253 8.71 16.01 14.51
N LEU A 254 8.31 14.82 14.95
CA LEU A 254 7.31 13.96 14.33
C LEU A 254 5.96 14.17 15.01
N ILE A 255 4.88 14.02 14.24
CA ILE A 255 3.55 13.81 14.81
C ILE A 255 3.48 12.34 15.21
N VAL A 256 4.01 11.99 16.39
CA VAL A 256 4.13 10.59 16.81
C VAL A 256 2.76 9.91 16.98
N GLN A 257 1.67 10.67 17.11
CA GLN A 257 0.29 10.15 17.05
C GLN A 257 -0.07 9.48 15.72
N GLU A 258 0.63 9.84 14.64
CA GLU A 258 0.51 9.19 13.33
C GLU A 258 1.32 7.87 13.26
N ILE A 259 2.23 7.66 14.21
CA ILE A 259 3.09 6.48 14.32
C ILE A 259 2.52 5.45 15.30
N ALA A 260 2.00 5.89 16.46
CA ALA A 260 1.29 5.06 17.43
C ALA A 260 0.38 5.95 18.31
N PRO A 261 -0.74 5.43 18.84
CA PRO A 261 -1.66 6.25 19.63
C PRO A 261 -1.07 6.60 21.00
N ASP A 262 -1.52 7.72 21.59
CA ASP A 262 -1.11 8.17 22.93
C ASP A 262 -1.21 7.07 23.99
N SER A 263 -2.25 6.24 23.91
CA SER A 263 -2.48 5.12 24.83
C SER A 263 -1.29 4.15 24.90
N VAL A 264 -0.54 3.97 23.80
CA VAL A 264 0.68 3.16 23.78
C VAL A 264 1.79 3.85 24.57
N TYR A 265 2.00 5.15 24.39
CA TYR A 265 3.04 5.90 25.11
C TYR A 265 2.68 6.22 26.57
N LYS A 266 1.41 6.06 26.96
CA LYS A 266 0.94 6.26 28.34
C LYS A 266 0.96 5.00 29.19
N THR A 267 1.37 3.87 28.63
CA THR A 267 1.59 2.63 29.39
C THR A 267 2.98 2.08 29.12
N CYS A 268 3.55 1.38 30.09
CA CYS A 268 4.78 0.62 29.91
C CYS A 268 4.86 -0.54 30.89
N LYS A 269 5.78 -1.47 30.64
CA LYS A 269 6.32 -2.35 31.69
C LYS A 269 7.74 -1.91 32.04
N GLU A 270 8.03 -1.85 33.34
CA GLU A 270 9.35 -1.46 33.84
C GLU A 270 10.09 -2.64 34.49
N ALA A 271 11.39 -2.74 34.18
CA ALA A 271 12.36 -3.51 34.94
C ALA A 271 13.07 -2.54 35.89
N ARG A 272 13.16 -2.89 37.18
CA ARG A 272 13.70 -2.01 38.22
C ARG A 272 14.57 -2.80 39.19
N VAL A 273 15.67 -2.19 39.59
CA VAL A 273 16.55 -2.69 40.65
C VAL A 273 16.58 -1.66 41.77
N ASP A 274 15.81 -1.93 42.83
CA ASP A 274 15.76 -1.08 44.02
C ASP A 274 16.61 -1.69 45.15
N ASN A 275 17.53 -0.90 45.72
CA ASN A 275 18.35 -1.33 46.86
C ASN A 275 17.55 -1.45 48.19
N LYS A 276 16.23 -1.20 48.20
CA LYS A 276 15.43 -1.02 49.42
C LYS A 276 14.14 -1.87 49.55
N GLY A 277 13.75 -2.74 48.61
CA GLY A 277 12.68 -3.71 48.89
C GLY A 277 11.98 -4.47 47.74
N ALA A 278 11.71 -5.74 48.03
CA ALA A 278 10.69 -6.72 47.57
C ALA A 278 10.53 -7.16 46.10
N SER A 279 10.76 -6.36 45.06
CA SER A 279 10.64 -6.85 43.67
C SER A 279 11.78 -6.37 42.79
N ASN A 280 12.82 -7.20 42.70
CA ASN A 280 13.92 -7.00 41.76
C ASN A 280 13.55 -7.70 40.45
N PHE A 281 13.19 -6.91 39.44
CA PHE A 281 13.11 -7.40 38.07
C PHE A 281 14.39 -6.95 37.36
N PRO A 282 15.46 -7.78 37.39
CA PRO A 282 16.74 -7.39 36.82
C PRO A 282 16.65 -7.20 35.30
N ASN A 283 15.68 -7.88 34.67
CA ASN A 283 15.32 -7.70 33.28
C ASN A 283 13.85 -8.08 33.06
N ILE A 284 13.31 -7.66 31.92
CA ILE A 284 12.08 -8.22 31.34
C ILE A 284 12.43 -8.75 29.97
N THR A 285 11.88 -9.92 29.62
CA THR A 285 12.10 -10.51 28.30
C THR A 285 10.78 -10.90 27.65
N TRP A 286 10.56 -10.46 26.42
CA TRP A 286 9.47 -10.91 25.55
C TRP A 286 10.01 -11.89 24.50
N ARG A 287 9.14 -12.75 23.98
CA ARG A 287 9.47 -13.74 22.95
C ARG A 287 8.33 -13.90 21.95
N PHE A 288 8.67 -13.77 20.67
CA PHE A 288 7.72 -13.83 19.55
C PHE A 288 8.11 -14.91 18.56
N ASN A 289 7.14 -15.59 17.96
CA ASN A 289 7.41 -16.54 16.88
C ASN A 289 7.72 -15.78 15.59
N VAL A 290 8.85 -16.07 14.94
CA VAL A 290 9.21 -15.40 13.69
C VAL A 290 9.72 -16.40 12.67
N SER A 291 9.69 -16.05 11.38
CA SER A 291 10.24 -16.92 10.35
C SER A 291 11.75 -17.05 10.52
N LYS A 292 12.25 -18.26 10.33
CA LYS A 292 13.69 -18.53 10.22
C LYS A 292 14.23 -17.90 8.94
N LYS A 293 15.50 -17.51 8.93
CA LYS A 293 16.22 -16.92 7.79
C LYS A 293 15.59 -15.63 7.23
N ALA A 294 14.72 -14.98 7.99
CA ALA A 294 14.10 -13.72 7.62
C ALA A 294 14.84 -12.54 8.25
N ARG A 295 14.74 -11.37 7.61
CA ARG A 295 15.09 -10.08 8.21
C ARG A 295 13.83 -9.45 8.77
N HIS A 296 13.96 -8.72 9.86
CA HIS A 296 12.84 -8.03 10.50
C HIS A 296 13.16 -6.57 10.69
N LEU A 297 12.17 -5.71 10.47
CA LEU A 297 12.17 -4.36 11.03
C LEU A 297 11.48 -4.45 12.39
N VAL A 298 12.16 -3.96 13.42
CA VAL A 298 11.63 -3.85 14.78
C VAL A 298 11.53 -2.38 15.11
N ARG A 299 10.32 -1.93 15.46
CA ARG A 299 10.09 -0.59 16.01
C ARG A 299 9.78 -0.70 17.49
N LEU A 300 10.60 -0.06 18.33
CA LEU A 300 10.38 0.00 19.78
C LEU A 300 9.97 1.41 20.19
N HIS A 301 8.87 1.51 20.92
CA HIS A 301 8.26 2.76 21.36
C HIS A 301 8.59 3.03 22.83
N PHE A 302 8.99 4.27 23.11
CA PHE A 302 9.41 4.71 24.43
C PHE A 302 8.82 6.06 24.80
N CYS A 303 8.53 6.24 26.07
CA CYS A 303 8.14 7.50 26.68
C CYS A 303 8.51 7.47 28.15
N ASP A 304 9.49 8.28 28.56
CA ASP A 304 9.95 8.29 29.95
C ASP A 304 9.04 9.14 30.83
N PHE A 305 8.11 8.51 31.54
CA PHE A 305 7.30 9.15 32.58
C PHE A 305 7.55 8.55 33.98
N ILE A 306 8.58 7.72 34.12
CA ILE A 306 8.86 6.93 35.34
C ILE A 306 10.14 7.36 36.05
N SER A 307 11.07 7.99 35.34
CA SER A 307 12.27 8.58 35.94
C SER A 307 11.93 9.77 36.84
N GLU A 308 12.79 10.06 37.82
CA GLU A 308 12.61 11.22 38.71
C GLU A 308 12.94 12.54 38.02
N SER A 309 13.83 12.50 37.02
CA SER A 309 14.21 13.66 36.21
C SER A 309 14.73 13.23 34.84
N PRO A 310 14.61 14.11 33.82
CA PRO A 310 15.21 13.88 32.51
C PRO A 310 16.71 13.59 32.61
N GLY A 311 17.27 12.82 31.68
CA GLY A 311 18.73 12.57 31.66
C GLY A 311 19.23 11.48 32.62
N THR A 312 18.38 10.94 33.49
CA THR A 312 18.84 10.04 34.56
C THR A 312 18.87 8.56 34.19
N VAL A 313 18.18 8.17 33.11
CA VAL A 313 18.01 6.78 32.72
C VAL A 313 18.74 6.45 31.42
N LYS A 314 19.50 5.35 31.45
CA LYS A 314 20.02 4.65 30.28
C LYS A 314 19.95 3.16 30.54
N PHE A 315 19.54 2.36 29.57
CA PHE A 315 19.35 0.94 29.80
C PHE A 315 19.70 0.10 28.57
N ASP A 316 19.97 -1.17 28.83
CA ASP A 316 20.41 -2.10 27.81
C ASP A 316 19.18 -2.75 27.15
N LEU A 317 19.14 -2.72 25.83
CA LEU A 317 18.23 -3.48 24.99
C LEU A 317 19.03 -4.59 24.31
N ASN A 318 18.57 -5.83 24.44
CA ASN A 318 19.10 -6.96 23.70
C ASN A 318 18.00 -7.56 22.83
N ILE A 319 18.29 -7.76 21.54
CA ILE A 319 17.40 -8.43 20.60
C ILE A 319 18.08 -9.74 20.18
N SER A 320 17.44 -10.86 20.48
CA SER A 320 17.99 -12.20 20.32
C SER A 320 19.40 -12.30 20.95
N THR A 321 20.32 -13.03 20.34
CA THR A 321 21.67 -13.26 20.88
C THR A 321 22.75 -12.37 20.26
N ASN A 322 22.41 -11.62 19.22
CA ASN A 322 23.37 -10.99 18.30
C ASN A 322 23.25 -9.46 18.21
N PHE A 323 22.23 -8.86 18.84
CA PHE A 323 22.02 -7.42 18.80
C PHE A 323 21.89 -6.85 20.21
N SER A 324 22.68 -5.82 20.50
CA SER A 324 22.64 -5.08 21.76
C SER A 324 22.76 -3.59 21.49
N HIS A 325 21.96 -2.78 22.19
CA HIS A 325 21.93 -1.34 22.04
C HIS A 325 21.63 -0.68 23.40
N VAL A 326 22.23 0.49 23.66
CA VAL A 326 21.89 1.29 24.84
C VAL A 326 20.77 2.26 24.46
N ILE A 327 19.62 2.13 25.12
CA ILE A 327 18.54 3.11 24.99
C ILE A 327 18.86 4.30 25.89
N ASP A 328 18.91 5.47 25.28
CA ASP A 328 19.11 6.75 25.96
C ASP A 328 18.04 7.73 25.47
N PRO A 329 17.00 7.99 26.28
CA PRO A 329 15.95 8.96 25.96
C PRO A 329 16.47 10.37 25.64
N ASN A 330 17.74 10.67 25.96
CA ASN A 330 18.34 12.01 25.85
C ASN A 330 19.45 12.09 24.79
N SER A 331 19.63 11.04 23.98
CA SER A 331 20.74 10.93 23.02
C SER A 331 20.81 12.06 21.98
N GLY A 332 19.73 12.81 21.77
CA GLY A 332 19.66 13.97 20.86
C GLY A 332 19.82 15.35 21.51
N GLY A 333 20.14 15.43 22.80
CA GLY A 333 20.30 16.70 23.53
C GLY A 333 18.98 17.38 23.96
N PHE A 334 17.84 16.84 23.53
CA PHE A 334 16.52 17.17 24.07
C PHE A 334 16.19 16.21 25.21
N SER A 335 15.82 16.75 26.36
CA SER A 335 15.64 16.00 27.61
C SER A 335 14.37 16.51 28.29
N GLU A 336 13.23 15.93 27.89
CA GLU A 336 11.92 16.25 28.46
C GLU A 336 11.21 14.93 28.81
N MET A 337 10.69 14.87 30.05
CA MET A 337 9.90 13.73 30.50
C MET A 337 8.62 13.65 29.65
N ALA A 338 8.02 12.46 29.61
CA ALA A 338 6.74 12.18 28.93
C ALA A 338 6.71 12.65 27.45
N SER A 339 7.88 12.69 26.80
CA SER A 339 8.03 12.95 25.37
C SER A 339 8.18 11.63 24.61
N PRO A 340 7.26 11.28 23.70
CA PRO A 340 7.33 10.05 22.90
C PRO A 340 8.50 10.03 21.92
N PHE A 341 9.09 8.85 21.75
CA PHE A 341 10.07 8.56 20.69
C PHE A 341 10.07 7.07 20.34
N PHE A 342 10.68 6.71 19.20
CA PHE A 342 10.90 5.32 18.83
C PHE A 342 12.26 5.09 18.19
N TYR A 343 12.69 3.82 18.20
CA TYR A 343 13.84 3.33 17.45
C TYR A 343 13.40 2.27 16.45
N ASP A 344 14.00 2.33 15.25
CA ASP A 344 13.86 1.32 14.21
C ASP A 344 15.16 0.54 14.06
N PHE A 345 15.08 -0.78 14.18
CA PHE A 345 16.22 -1.69 14.00
C PHE A 345 15.91 -2.73 12.93
N VAL A 346 16.87 -2.97 12.02
CA VAL A 346 16.79 -4.10 11.10
C VAL A 346 17.61 -5.25 11.67
N VAL A 347 16.92 -6.30 12.12
CA VAL A 347 17.53 -7.44 12.83
C VAL A 347 17.32 -8.73 12.04
N PRO A 348 18.39 -9.46 11.68
CA PRO A 348 18.26 -10.78 11.07
C PRO A 348 17.78 -11.81 12.11
N SER A 349 16.99 -12.79 11.67
CA SER A 349 16.66 -13.98 12.47
C SER A 349 17.93 -14.70 12.90
N ASP A 350 17.93 -15.22 14.13
CA ASP A 350 18.97 -16.12 14.65
C ASP A 350 18.70 -17.60 14.31
N ASP A 351 17.74 -17.85 13.40
CA ASP A 351 17.26 -19.17 12.96
C ASP A 351 16.64 -20.05 14.06
N SER A 352 16.46 -19.53 15.28
CA SER A 352 15.79 -20.26 16.37
C SER A 352 14.29 -20.48 16.12
N GLY A 353 13.68 -19.66 15.25
CA GLY A 353 12.23 -19.58 15.04
C GLY A 353 11.53 -18.63 16.01
N TYR A 354 12.30 -17.93 16.86
CA TYR A 354 11.80 -16.94 17.80
C TYR A 354 12.68 -15.69 17.76
N MET A 355 12.09 -14.55 18.12
CA MET A 355 12.82 -13.32 18.40
C MET A 355 12.54 -12.93 19.85
N SER A 356 13.60 -12.73 20.62
CA SER A 356 13.51 -12.34 22.02
C SER A 356 13.95 -10.89 22.22
N PHE A 357 13.23 -10.16 23.05
CA PHE A 357 13.54 -8.77 23.38
C PHE A 357 13.74 -8.67 24.87
N SER A 358 14.93 -8.27 25.31
CA SER A 358 15.25 -8.13 26.73
C SER A 358 15.67 -6.71 27.05
N ILE A 359 15.07 -6.11 28.08
CA ILE A 359 15.47 -4.81 28.61
C ILE A 359 16.00 -4.99 30.04
N ALA A 360 17.09 -4.30 30.37
CA ALA A 360 17.70 -4.36 31.70
C ALA A 360 18.27 -2.98 32.11
N PRO A 361 18.09 -2.54 33.37
CA PRO A 361 18.66 -1.29 33.84
C PRO A 361 20.18 -1.19 33.62
N GLY A 362 20.65 -0.08 33.05
CA GLY A 362 22.06 0.09 32.71
C GLY A 362 22.95 0.24 33.95
N ASN A 363 24.12 -0.38 33.94
CA ASN A 363 25.07 -0.33 35.06
C ASN A 363 25.60 1.07 35.36
N ASN A 364 25.72 1.93 34.34
CA ASN A 364 26.20 3.31 34.47
C ASN A 364 25.06 4.34 34.56
N SER A 365 23.81 3.89 34.63
CA SER A 365 22.63 4.76 34.75
C SER A 365 22.45 5.27 36.17
N THR A 366 22.01 6.53 36.32
CA THR A 366 21.70 7.14 37.62
C THR A 366 20.45 6.48 38.21
N ALA A 367 19.40 6.36 37.41
CA ALA A 367 18.20 5.60 37.74
C ALA A 367 18.35 4.15 37.27
N LYS A 368 18.08 3.19 38.17
CA LYS A 368 18.15 1.74 37.86
C LYS A 368 16.82 1.21 37.35
N VAL A 369 16.40 1.77 36.23
CA VAL A 369 15.13 1.47 35.57
C VAL A 369 15.36 1.21 34.08
N ALA A 370 14.58 0.31 33.50
CA ALA A 370 14.42 0.12 32.07
C ALA A 370 12.93 -0.04 31.76
N PHE A 371 12.46 0.41 30.60
CA PHE A 371 11.04 0.37 30.28
C PHE A 371 10.80 0.24 28.78
N LEU A 372 9.61 -0.23 28.41
CA LEU A 372 9.13 -0.31 27.04
C LEU A 372 7.64 0.00 27.01
N ASN A 373 7.21 0.84 26.07
CA ASN A 373 5.82 1.29 25.93
C ASN A 373 5.08 0.56 24.82
N GLY A 374 5.77 0.22 23.73
CA GLY A 374 5.18 -0.49 22.60
C GLY A 374 6.24 -1.18 21.74
N LEU A 375 5.81 -2.16 20.95
CA LEU A 375 6.67 -2.93 20.07
C LEU A 375 5.93 -3.30 18.78
N GLU A 376 6.51 -3.01 17.63
CA GLU A 376 6.07 -3.55 16.34
C GLU A 376 7.17 -4.43 15.73
N ILE A 377 6.76 -5.56 15.15
CA ILE A 377 7.66 -6.48 14.43
C ILE A 377 7.09 -6.66 13.03
N MET A 378 7.88 -6.28 12.03
CA MET A 378 7.58 -6.49 10.63
C MET A 378 8.65 -7.36 9.97
N GLU A 379 8.23 -8.27 9.10
CA GLU A 379 9.11 -9.17 8.35
C GLU A 379 9.31 -8.66 6.92
N PHE A 380 10.55 -8.68 6.44
CA PHE A 380 10.82 -8.39 5.03
C PHE A 380 10.37 -9.57 4.16
N VAL A 381 9.44 -9.31 3.24
CA VAL A 381 8.97 -10.25 2.23
C VAL A 381 9.32 -9.72 0.84
N GLY A 382 9.67 -10.61 -0.10
CA GLY A 382 10.00 -10.23 -1.48
C GLY A 382 11.33 -10.74 -2.06
N ASN A 383 12.08 -11.61 -1.38
CA ASN A 383 13.36 -12.16 -1.91
C ASN A 383 13.20 -13.04 -3.18
N THR A 384 11.98 -13.37 -3.59
CA THR A 384 11.67 -14.07 -4.83
C THR A 384 11.05 -13.10 -5.83
N ILE A 385 11.83 -12.72 -6.85
CA ILE A 385 11.31 -12.01 -8.03
C ILE A 385 10.34 -12.95 -8.75
N VAL A 386 9.07 -12.59 -8.79
CA VAL A 386 8.05 -13.37 -9.50
C VAL A 386 8.05 -12.98 -10.97
N VAL A 387 8.09 -13.96 -11.88
CA VAL A 387 7.85 -13.73 -13.31
C VAL A 387 6.35 -13.46 -13.48
N VAL A 388 5.99 -12.18 -13.48
CA VAL A 388 4.62 -11.74 -13.75
C VAL A 388 4.28 -12.07 -15.22
N PRO A 389 3.12 -12.70 -15.51
CA PRO A 389 2.70 -12.92 -16.89
C PRO A 389 2.52 -11.58 -17.61
N VAL A 390 3.16 -11.43 -18.76
CA VAL A 390 3.00 -10.25 -19.62
C VAL A 390 1.53 -10.17 -20.07
N ASP A 391 0.91 -9.01 -19.89
CA ASP A 391 -0.44 -8.73 -20.39
C ASP A 391 -0.47 -8.84 -21.93
N GLU A 392 -0.85 -10.02 -22.44
CA GLU A 392 -1.02 -10.28 -23.89
C GLU A 392 -2.16 -9.46 -24.55
N HIS A 393 -2.84 -8.60 -23.81
CA HIS A 393 -4.07 -7.97 -24.28
C HIS A 393 -3.84 -6.73 -25.15
N GLU A 394 -2.70 -6.05 -25.03
CA GLU A 394 -2.34 -4.87 -25.83
C GLU A 394 -1.85 -5.24 -27.25
N THR A 395 -1.04 -6.30 -27.39
CA THR A 395 -0.46 -6.71 -28.68
C THR A 395 -1.51 -7.22 -29.68
N LYS A 396 -2.58 -7.88 -29.21
CA LYS A 396 -3.63 -8.43 -30.08
C LYS A 396 -4.52 -7.36 -30.69
N LYS A 397 -4.77 -6.24 -30.00
CA LYS A 397 -5.58 -5.12 -30.53
C LYS A 397 -4.86 -4.41 -31.67
N HIS A 398 -3.57 -4.13 -31.52
CA HIS A 398 -2.76 -3.53 -32.59
C HIS A 398 -2.62 -4.47 -33.80
N LEU A 399 -2.45 -5.78 -33.60
CA LEU A 399 -2.35 -6.74 -34.69
C LEU A 399 -3.68 -6.90 -35.45
N ALA A 400 -4.81 -6.96 -34.76
CA ALA A 400 -6.13 -7.02 -35.39
C ALA A 400 -6.46 -5.75 -36.19
N LEU A 401 -6.06 -4.57 -35.70
CA LEU A 401 -6.23 -3.29 -36.40
C LEU A 401 -5.38 -3.22 -37.67
N ILE A 402 -4.15 -3.74 -37.63
CA ILE A 402 -3.24 -3.78 -38.79
C ILE A 402 -3.71 -4.80 -39.84
N ILE A 403 -4.18 -5.98 -39.42
CA ILE A 403 -4.71 -6.99 -40.35
C ILE A 403 -6.01 -6.50 -41.00
N GLY A 404 -6.87 -5.81 -40.24
CA GLY A 404 -8.10 -5.21 -40.76
C GLY A 404 -7.87 -4.11 -41.80
N SER A 405 -6.83 -3.28 -41.63
CA SER A 405 -6.52 -2.22 -42.59
C SER A 405 -5.86 -2.73 -43.87
N ALA A 406 -4.99 -3.75 -43.78
CA ALA A 406 -4.37 -4.38 -44.95
C ALA A 406 -5.38 -5.14 -45.83
N GLY A 407 -6.35 -5.83 -45.20
CA GLY A 407 -7.43 -6.51 -45.92
C GLY A 407 -8.37 -5.56 -46.67
N GLY A 408 -8.67 -4.40 -46.06
CA GLY A 408 -9.51 -3.36 -46.69
C GLY A 408 -8.87 -2.75 -47.94
N VAL A 409 -7.57 -2.45 -47.89
CA VAL A 409 -6.84 -1.87 -49.05
C VAL A 409 -6.74 -2.87 -50.20
N ALA A 410 -6.49 -4.16 -49.92
CA ALA A 410 -6.44 -5.19 -50.95
C ALA A 410 -7.80 -5.37 -51.65
N LEU A 411 -8.91 -5.33 -50.92
CA LEU A 411 -10.26 -5.46 -51.49
C LEU A 411 -10.58 -4.28 -52.43
N VAL A 412 -10.21 -3.05 -52.04
CA VAL A 412 -10.43 -1.85 -52.87
C VAL A 412 -9.61 -1.92 -54.17
N LEU A 413 -8.36 -2.38 -54.12
CA LEU A 413 -7.52 -2.54 -55.32
C LEU A 413 -8.08 -3.58 -56.29
N VAL A 414 -8.61 -4.71 -55.78
CA VAL A 414 -9.24 -5.74 -56.62
C VAL A 414 -10.51 -5.20 -57.30
N LEU A 415 -11.32 -4.42 -56.59
CA LEU A 415 -12.51 -3.79 -57.16
C LEU A 415 -12.17 -2.77 -58.25
N ILE A 416 -11.12 -1.97 -58.07
CA ILE A 416 -10.63 -1.03 -59.09
C ILE A 416 -10.13 -1.77 -60.34
N LEU A 417 -9.39 -2.86 -60.16
CA LEU A 417 -8.90 -3.68 -61.27
C LEU A 417 -10.06 -4.33 -62.04
N LEU A 418 -11.03 -4.93 -61.34
CA LEU A 418 -12.24 -5.49 -61.94
C LEU A 418 -13.05 -4.43 -62.69
N PHE A 419 -13.22 -3.24 -62.11
CA PHE A 419 -13.91 -2.13 -62.76
C PHE A 419 -13.18 -1.67 -64.03
N SER A 420 -11.86 -1.55 -63.97
CA SER A 420 -11.03 -1.19 -65.13
C SER A 420 -11.09 -2.24 -66.24
N PHE A 421 -11.16 -3.53 -65.87
CA PHE A 421 -11.31 -4.64 -66.80
C PHE A 421 -12.70 -4.65 -67.46
N CYS A 422 -13.76 -4.42 -66.69
CA CYS A 422 -15.11 -4.25 -67.20
C CYS A 422 -15.24 -3.07 -68.17
N LEU A 423 -14.53 -1.96 -67.93
CA LEU A 423 -14.47 -0.83 -68.86
C LEU A 423 -13.71 -1.16 -70.15
N ARG A 424 -12.64 -1.97 -70.07
CA ARG A 424 -11.87 -2.42 -71.24
C ARG A 424 -12.66 -3.39 -72.13
N LEU A 425 -13.58 -4.16 -71.55
CA LEU A 425 -14.49 -5.07 -72.27
C LEU A 425 -15.65 -4.33 -72.98
N LYS A 426 -15.94 -3.09 -72.60
CA LYS A 426 -16.94 -2.23 -73.25
C LYS A 426 -16.32 -1.32 -74.33
N ARG A 427 -15.44 -1.84 -75.19
CA ARG A 427 -15.12 -1.14 -76.45
C ARG A 427 -16.24 -1.41 -77.48
N PRO A 428 -16.99 -0.40 -77.95
CA PRO A 428 -17.94 -0.59 -79.03
C PRO A 428 -17.20 -0.95 -80.33
N LYS A 429 -17.81 -1.85 -81.13
CA LYS A 429 -17.33 -2.27 -82.46
C LYS A 429 -17.25 -1.06 -83.41
N PRO A 430 -16.31 -1.06 -84.38
CA PRO A 430 -16.12 0.08 -85.28
C PRO A 430 -17.30 0.22 -86.23
N VAL A 431 -17.89 1.42 -86.28
CA VAL A 431 -18.95 1.78 -87.24
C VAL A 431 -18.29 2.17 -88.57
N LYS A 432 -18.69 1.49 -89.65
CA LYS A 432 -18.38 1.88 -91.04
C LYS A 432 -19.18 3.13 -91.41
N ALA A 433 -18.52 4.04 -92.12
CA ALA A 433 -19.11 5.27 -92.63
C ALA A 433 -20.20 5.00 -93.68
N GLU A 434 -21.29 5.74 -93.61
CA GLU A 434 -22.21 5.94 -94.73
C GLU A 434 -22.73 7.38 -94.72
N PHE A 435 -22.59 8.04 -95.87
CA PHE A 435 -23.08 9.37 -96.21
C PHE A 435 -24.62 9.40 -96.14
N LEU A 436 -25.23 10.53 -95.75
CA LEU A 436 -26.41 11.12 -96.41
C LEU A 436 -26.85 12.46 -95.75
N TYR A 437 -26.60 13.53 -96.51
CA TYR A 437 -27.50 14.63 -96.87
C TYR A 437 -28.66 15.05 -95.94
N GLY A 438 -28.60 16.29 -95.44
CA GLY A 438 -29.63 17.29 -95.75
C GLY A 438 -30.44 17.94 -94.62
N LYS A 439 -30.37 19.29 -94.59
CA LYS A 439 -31.44 20.26 -94.23
C LYS A 439 -31.72 20.45 -92.72
N GLY A 440 -31.70 21.63 -92.10
CA GLY A 440 -31.49 23.02 -92.51
C GLY A 440 -32.18 23.93 -91.47
N ARG A 441 -31.53 25.06 -91.11
CA ARG A 441 -32.01 26.23 -90.31
C ARG A 441 -32.39 25.94 -88.84
N GLU A 442 -32.13 26.80 -87.86
CA GLU A 442 -32.10 28.27 -87.88
C GLU A 442 -31.24 28.84 -86.73
N ALA A 443 -30.81 30.09 -86.89
CA ALA A 443 -29.84 30.79 -86.06
C ALA A 443 -30.46 31.44 -84.81
N HIS A 444 -29.67 31.52 -83.73
CA HIS A 444 -29.60 32.76 -82.95
C HIS A 444 -28.17 32.93 -82.44
N GLU A 445 -27.56 33.99 -82.93
CA GLU A 445 -26.26 34.51 -82.55
C GLU A 445 -26.44 35.34 -81.28
N ASP A 446 -25.56 35.18 -80.29
CA ASP A 446 -25.04 36.35 -79.59
C ASP A 446 -23.60 36.09 -79.13
N ASN A 447 -22.72 36.99 -79.58
CA ASN A 447 -21.29 37.05 -79.32
C ASN A 447 -21.06 37.45 -77.85
N THR A 448 -20.04 36.97 -77.14
CA THR A 448 -18.68 37.52 -77.23
C THR A 448 -17.72 36.58 -76.48
N ALA A 449 -16.70 36.07 -77.17
CA ALA A 449 -15.30 36.52 -77.10
C ALA A 449 -14.62 36.15 -75.76
N THR A 450 -13.95 34.99 -75.66
CA THR A 450 -12.52 34.77 -75.99
C THR A 450 -11.58 35.51 -75.04
N GLY A 451 -10.52 34.93 -74.49
CA GLY A 451 -9.85 33.66 -74.73
C GLY A 451 -8.63 33.61 -73.80
N VAL A 452 -8.20 32.42 -73.39
CA VAL A 452 -6.99 31.75 -73.93
C VAL A 452 -5.75 32.22 -73.17
N SER A 453 -5.23 31.39 -72.25
CA SER A 453 -3.98 30.62 -72.40
C SER A 453 -2.98 31.14 -71.35
N SER A 454 -2.06 30.41 -70.74
CA SER A 454 -1.54 29.04 -70.87
C SER A 454 -0.68 28.79 -69.63
N ASP A 455 -0.73 27.56 -69.13
CA ASP A 455 0.39 26.66 -68.85
C ASP A 455 1.56 27.03 -67.89
N SER A 456 1.80 26.07 -66.98
CA SER A 456 3.08 25.58 -66.42
C SER A 456 4.00 26.46 -65.55
N ALA A 457 4.27 26.01 -64.32
CA ALA A 457 5.61 25.60 -63.80
C ALA A 457 5.68 25.61 -62.24
N LEU A 458 6.25 24.53 -61.67
CA LEU A 458 6.81 24.42 -60.30
C LEU A 458 8.29 24.92 -60.31
N PRO A 459 9.05 24.88 -59.19
CA PRO A 459 9.04 25.73 -57.99
C PRO A 459 10.43 26.38 -57.73
N LEU A 460 10.62 27.24 -56.72
CA LEU A 460 11.98 27.56 -56.23
C LEU A 460 12.05 28.01 -54.76
N MET A 461 13.18 27.60 -54.16
CA MET A 461 13.65 27.75 -52.78
C MET A 461 13.74 29.19 -52.28
N GLN A 462 13.65 29.37 -50.96
CA GLN A 462 14.58 30.23 -50.23
C GLN A 462 14.81 29.74 -48.79
N ASN A 463 16.03 30.01 -48.33
CA ASN A 463 16.77 29.41 -47.23
C ASN A 463 17.24 30.53 -46.27
N MET A 464 17.76 30.13 -45.09
CA MET A 464 18.42 30.93 -44.02
C MET A 464 17.48 31.61 -43.02
N SER A 465 17.74 31.62 -41.70
CA SER A 465 19.01 31.56 -40.98
C SER A 465 18.91 30.98 -39.55
N SER A 466 20.05 30.44 -39.12
CA SER A 466 20.52 29.98 -37.80
C SER A 466 20.26 30.88 -36.59
N ASN A 467 20.15 30.28 -35.41
CA ASN A 467 20.92 30.67 -34.21
C ASN A 467 21.03 29.51 -33.20
N THR A 468 22.19 29.45 -32.56
CA THR A 468 22.78 28.31 -31.84
C THR A 468 23.18 28.78 -30.43
N PHE A 469 22.82 28.02 -29.38
CA PHE A 469 23.48 27.80 -28.05
C PHE A 469 23.83 29.02 -27.14
N PRO A 470 24.15 28.87 -25.82
CA PRO A 470 24.66 27.70 -25.05
C PRO A 470 23.81 27.37 -23.79
N MET A 471 23.89 26.23 -23.08
CA MET A 471 24.97 25.35 -22.56
C MET A 471 25.83 26.01 -21.48
N ASP A 472 25.32 25.98 -20.24
CA ASP A 472 26.08 26.36 -19.04
C ASP A 472 26.69 25.12 -18.37
N ASP A 473 28.00 25.26 -18.15
CA ASP A 473 28.94 24.38 -17.47
C ASP A 473 29.25 25.07 -16.13
N TYR A 474 29.11 24.39 -14.98
CA TYR A 474 29.54 24.94 -13.68
C TYR A 474 30.28 23.90 -12.84
N SER A 475 31.61 24.00 -12.95
CA SER A 475 32.68 23.84 -11.97
C SER A 475 32.47 22.96 -10.73
N ASP A 476 33.27 21.89 -10.75
CA ASP A 476 34.18 21.39 -9.71
C ASP A 476 34.49 22.36 -8.55
N THR A 477 34.21 21.93 -7.32
CA THR A 477 34.81 22.46 -6.08
C THR A 477 35.35 21.31 -5.25
N THR A 478 36.66 21.15 -5.31
CA THR A 478 37.47 20.51 -4.28
C THR A 478 37.40 21.32 -2.99
N ASP A 479 37.06 20.67 -1.88
CA ASP A 479 37.37 21.22 -0.55
C ASP A 479 37.90 20.15 0.40
N THR A 480 38.84 20.63 1.19
CA THR A 480 39.96 19.92 1.79
C THR A 480 39.60 19.33 3.16
N VAL A 481 40.06 18.10 3.39
CA VAL A 481 40.07 17.45 4.71
C VAL A 481 41.08 18.17 5.61
N MET A 482 40.60 18.74 6.73
CA MET A 482 41.42 19.22 7.84
C MET A 482 40.96 18.55 9.14
N TYR A 483 41.82 17.68 9.68
CA TYR A 483 41.77 17.26 11.08
C TYR A 483 42.26 18.39 11.99
N PRO A 484 41.82 18.40 13.26
CA PRO A 484 42.73 18.73 14.34
C PRO A 484 42.78 17.66 15.43
N ASN A 485 43.96 17.65 16.06
CA ASN A 485 44.48 16.84 17.15
C ASN A 485 43.54 16.51 18.31
#